data_AF-A0A1V5WXG9-F1
#
_entry.id   AF-A0A1V5WXG9-F1
#
_cell.length_a   1.000
_cell.length_b   1.000
_cell.length_c   1.000
_cell.angle_alpha   90.00
_cell.angle_beta   90.00
_cell.angle_gamma   90.00
#
_symmetry.space_group_name_H-M   'P 1'
#
loop_
_entity.id
_entity.type
_entity.pdbx_description
1 polymer ?
#
loop_
_entity_poly.entity_id
_entity_poly.type
_entity_poly.pdbx_seq_one_letter_code
_entity_poly.pdbx_strand_id
1 'polypeptide(L)'
;MIHADGSFEIPLAMELGDEVRLQIHTDFLRSEPLDLQVAGHGVTMNPVSHPLACLTLVPSSELDLTSGSETVLAINGCSTPVVLETPTFRRSTQSIRITGTSWPVTLQPEKTWEISFESDESPSGFEEIVFLPIASPQRDRRAITLFASPK
;
A
#
# COMPACT_ATOMS: atom_id res chain seq x y z
N MET A 1 -13.01 20.93 -11.53
CA MET A 1 -14.44 21.24 -11.75
C MET A 1 -15.13 19.90 -11.99
N ILE A 2 -16.30 19.66 -11.41
CA ILE A 2 -17.07 18.43 -11.65
C ILE A 2 -18.12 18.76 -12.72
N HIS A 3 -18.14 17.97 -13.80
CA HIS A 3 -19.09 18.08 -14.88
C HIS A 3 -20.48 17.54 -14.46
N ALA A 4 -21.51 17.85 -15.23
CA ALA A 4 -22.89 17.45 -14.91
C ALA A 4 -23.11 15.93 -14.89
N ASP A 5 -22.25 15.17 -15.58
CA ASP A 5 -22.24 13.71 -15.58
C ASP A 5 -21.42 13.10 -14.42
N GLY A 6 -20.89 13.94 -13.53
CA GLY A 6 -20.06 13.53 -12.40
C GLY A 6 -18.58 13.31 -12.76
N SER A 7 -18.19 13.45 -14.02
CA SER A 7 -16.78 13.38 -14.41
C SER A 7 -16.02 14.60 -13.88
N PHE A 8 -14.72 14.42 -13.64
CA PHE A 8 -13.83 15.49 -13.20
C PHE A 8 -12.41 15.21 -13.68
N GLU A 9 -11.62 16.28 -13.77
CA GLU A 9 -10.21 16.20 -14.12
C GLU A 9 -9.36 16.72 -12.96
N ILE A 10 -8.28 15.99 -12.63
CA ILE A 10 -7.27 16.38 -11.66
C ILE A 10 -5.91 16.41 -12.39
N PRO A 11 -5.29 17.59 -12.55
CA PRO A 11 -3.95 17.66 -13.10
C PRO A 11 -2.94 17.14 -12.06
N LEU A 12 -2.15 16.14 -12.45
CA LEU A 12 -1.04 15.59 -11.66
C LEU A 12 0.27 15.83 -12.41
N ALA A 13 1.29 16.32 -11.71
CA ALA A 13 2.65 16.40 -12.24
C ALA A 13 3.33 15.04 -12.02
N MET A 14 3.66 14.34 -13.10
CA MET A 14 4.19 12.98 -13.03
C MET A 14 5.23 12.74 -14.12
N GLU A 15 6.14 11.81 -13.84
CA GLU A 15 7.17 11.33 -14.75
C GLU A 15 6.86 9.90 -15.22
N LEU A 16 7.57 9.46 -16.26
CA LEU A 16 7.47 8.09 -16.76
C LEU A 16 7.90 7.10 -15.68
N GLY A 17 7.07 6.10 -15.41
CA GLY A 17 7.31 5.09 -14.37
C GLY A 17 6.73 5.44 -13.00
N ASP A 18 6.23 6.67 -12.80
CA ASP A 18 5.51 7.02 -11.58
C ASP A 18 4.27 6.15 -11.39
N GLU A 19 3.96 5.86 -10.13
CA GLU A 19 2.78 5.10 -9.73
C GLU A 19 1.78 6.01 -9.01
N VAL A 20 0.51 5.86 -9.35
CA VAL A 20 -0.62 6.61 -8.81
C VAL A 20 -1.65 5.63 -8.28
N ARG A 21 -2.07 5.84 -7.03
CA ARG A 21 -3.23 5.16 -6.46
C ARG A 21 -4.45 6.05 -6.58
N LEU A 22 -5.49 5.55 -7.24
CA LEU A 22 -6.82 6.16 -7.25
C LEU A 22 -7.73 5.37 -6.32
N GLN A 23 -8.34 6.05 -5.37
CA GLN A 23 -9.36 5.49 -4.50
C GLN A 23 -10.49 6.50 -4.35
N ILE A 24 -11.73 6.05 -4.50
CA ILE A 24 -12.91 6.91 -4.37
C ILE A 24 -13.52 6.65 -3.00
N HIS A 25 -13.76 7.73 -2.27
CA HIS A 25 -14.38 7.69 -0.96
C HIS A 25 -15.62 8.60 -0.89
N THR A 26 -16.64 8.13 -0.19
CA THR A 26 -17.75 8.93 0.33
C THR A 26 -17.74 8.82 1.86
N ASP A 27 -18.69 9.46 2.54
CA ASP A 27 -18.77 9.42 4.01
C ASP A 27 -18.92 7.99 4.58
N PHE A 28 -19.40 7.03 3.77
CA PHE A 28 -19.71 5.67 4.23
C PHE A 28 -19.07 4.56 3.41
N LEU A 29 -18.52 4.87 2.23
CA LEU A 29 -18.04 3.85 1.29
C LEU A 29 -16.65 4.21 0.78
N ARG A 30 -15.82 3.18 0.66
CA ARG A 30 -14.53 3.23 -0.03
C ARG A 30 -14.57 2.25 -1.19
N SER A 31 -14.10 2.69 -2.35
CA SER A 31 -13.79 1.76 -3.44
C SER A 31 -12.53 0.98 -3.08
N GLU A 32 -12.34 -0.18 -3.71
CA GLU A 32 -11.01 -0.77 -3.81
C GLU A 32 -10.05 0.25 -4.47
N PRO A 33 -8.80 0.35 -4.00
CA PRO A 33 -7.80 1.19 -4.63
C PRO A 33 -7.35 0.61 -5.97
N LEU A 34 -7.15 1.49 -6.95
CA LEU A 34 -6.61 1.17 -8.27
C LEU A 34 -5.23 1.80 -8.43
N ASP A 35 -4.21 0.95 -8.58
CA ASP A 35 -2.84 1.39 -8.83
C ASP A 35 -2.54 1.45 -10.32
N LEU A 36 -2.07 2.60 -10.78
CA LEU A 36 -1.75 2.89 -12.16
C LEU A 36 -0.29 3.36 -12.30
N GLN A 37 0.40 2.95 -13.35
CA GLN A 37 1.73 3.41 -13.72
C GLN A 37 1.69 4.28 -14.98
N VAL A 38 2.45 5.36 -14.98
CA VAL A 38 2.67 6.21 -16.15
C VAL A 38 3.52 5.46 -17.17
N ALA A 39 2.93 5.09 -18.29
CA ALA A 39 3.53 4.21 -19.29
C ALA A 39 4.04 4.93 -20.55
N GLY A 40 3.75 6.22 -20.72
CA GLY A 40 4.20 6.99 -21.88
C GLY A 40 4.01 8.50 -21.72
N HIS A 41 4.69 9.28 -22.57
CA HIS A 41 4.52 10.73 -22.62
C HIS A 41 3.13 11.07 -23.17
N GLY A 42 2.25 11.63 -22.33
CA GLY A 42 0.95 12.15 -22.77
C GLY A 42 -0.26 11.29 -22.41
N VAL A 43 -0.40 10.87 -21.14
CA VAL A 43 -1.64 10.38 -20.50
C VAL A 43 -1.88 8.85 -20.52
N THR A 44 -1.02 8.03 -21.14
CA THR A 44 -1.21 6.57 -21.04
C THR A 44 -0.84 6.06 -19.65
N MET A 45 -1.86 5.58 -18.92
CA MET A 45 -1.71 4.88 -17.64
C MET A 45 -2.10 3.41 -17.82
N ASN A 46 -1.26 2.51 -17.28
CA ASN A 46 -1.55 1.08 -17.24
C ASN A 46 -1.72 0.64 -15.78
N PRO A 47 -2.48 -0.43 -15.48
CA PRO A 47 -2.43 -1.04 -14.16
C PRO A 47 -0.99 -1.36 -13.74
N VAL A 48 -0.63 -1.07 -12.49
CA VAL A 48 0.71 -1.40 -11.97
C VAL A 48 0.93 -2.90 -12.06
N SER A 49 2.04 -3.28 -12.70
CA SER A 49 2.51 -4.67 -12.72
C SER A 49 3.73 -4.77 -11.83
N HIS A 50 3.53 -5.35 -10.65
CA HIS A 50 4.63 -5.57 -9.74
C HIS A 50 5.53 -6.71 -10.22
N PRO A 51 6.86 -6.50 -10.26
CA PRO A 51 7.76 -7.51 -10.79
C PRO A 51 7.73 -8.84 -10.03
N LEU A 52 7.44 -8.81 -8.72
CA LEU A 52 7.39 -10.01 -7.89
C LEU A 52 5.95 -10.54 -7.73
N ALA A 53 5.35 -11.02 -8.82
CA ALA A 53 3.96 -11.50 -8.83
C ALA A 53 3.68 -12.70 -7.89
N CYS A 54 4.72 -13.42 -7.46
CA CYS A 54 4.62 -14.55 -6.53
C CYS A 54 4.61 -14.15 -5.05
N LEU A 55 4.87 -12.88 -4.72
CA LEU A 55 4.68 -12.33 -3.38
C LEU A 55 3.28 -11.75 -3.27
N THR A 56 2.49 -12.28 -2.33
CA THR A 56 1.11 -11.83 -2.08
C THR A 56 1.02 -11.15 -0.72
N LEU A 57 0.29 -10.04 -0.65
CA LEU A 57 -0.08 -9.37 0.60
C LEU A 57 -1.57 -9.56 0.88
N VAL A 58 -1.93 -9.84 2.13
CA VAL A 58 -3.33 -10.03 2.56
C VAL A 58 -3.59 -9.28 3.88
N PRO A 59 -4.42 -8.23 3.89
CA PRO A 59 -4.99 -7.54 2.72
C PRO A 59 -3.89 -6.92 1.85
N SER A 60 -4.17 -6.73 0.56
CA SER A 60 -3.15 -6.35 -0.42
C SER A 60 -2.86 -4.86 -0.50
N SER A 61 -3.83 -4.03 -0.12
CA SER A 61 -3.87 -2.65 -0.58
C SER A 61 -4.32 -1.65 0.49
N GLU A 62 -5.20 -2.03 1.42
CA GLU A 62 -5.61 -1.17 2.52
C GLU A 62 -5.86 -1.92 3.84
N LEU A 63 -5.80 -1.19 4.95
CA LEU A 63 -5.95 -1.70 6.31
C LEU A 63 -6.69 -0.66 7.19
N ASP A 64 -7.80 -1.08 7.80
CA ASP A 64 -8.60 -0.24 8.70
C ASP A 64 -8.12 -0.37 10.15
N LEU A 65 -7.39 0.64 10.62
CA LEU A 65 -6.85 0.72 11.98
C LEU A 65 -7.85 1.32 12.98
N THR A 66 -9.14 1.43 12.69
CA THR A 66 -10.14 1.94 13.65
C THR A 66 -10.15 1.14 14.97
N SER A 67 -9.82 -0.14 14.91
CA SER A 67 -9.66 -1.05 16.08
C SER A 67 -8.40 -0.75 16.92
N GLY A 68 -7.48 0.07 16.40
CA GLY A 68 -6.19 0.41 17.01
C GLY A 68 -5.03 -0.50 16.60
N SER A 69 -5.29 -1.69 16.06
CA SER A 69 -4.24 -2.58 15.55
C SER A 69 -4.78 -3.53 14.50
N GLU A 70 -3.99 -3.73 13.44
CA GLU A 70 -4.28 -4.69 12.39
C GLU A 70 -3.00 -5.29 11.80
N THR A 71 -3.14 -6.36 11.02
CA THR A 71 -2.01 -7.10 10.45
C THR A 71 -2.16 -7.30 8.94
N VAL A 72 -1.03 -7.22 8.23
CA VAL A 72 -0.91 -7.68 6.85
C VAL A 72 -0.05 -8.95 6.81
N LEU A 73 -0.54 -9.97 6.11
CA LEU A 73 0.19 -11.19 5.83
C LEU A 73 0.98 -11.04 4.54
N ALA A 74 2.30 -11.22 4.60
CA ALA A 74 3.14 -11.40 3.42
C ALA A 74 3.36 -12.89 3.17
N ILE A 75 2.97 -13.38 1.99
CA ILE A 75 3.02 -14.79 1.62
C ILE A 75 4.00 -14.96 0.45
N ASN A 76 5.08 -15.71 0.68
CA ASN A 76 6.05 -16.00 -0.37
C ASN A 76 5.65 -17.25 -1.17
N GLY A 77 4.98 -17.07 -2.30
CA GLY A 77 4.71 -18.12 -3.28
C GLY A 77 5.85 -18.33 -4.30
N CYS A 78 6.97 -17.63 -4.16
CA CYS A 78 8.12 -17.77 -5.05
C CYS A 78 8.91 -19.04 -4.71
N SER A 79 9.64 -19.58 -5.69
CA SER A 79 10.55 -20.72 -5.47
C SER A 79 11.85 -20.33 -4.75
N THR A 80 12.04 -19.05 -4.43
CA THR A 80 13.25 -18.50 -3.80
C THR A 80 12.87 -17.65 -2.59
N PRO A 81 13.79 -17.47 -1.62
CA PRO A 81 13.57 -16.54 -0.51
C PRO A 81 13.32 -15.11 -0.99
N VAL A 82 12.40 -14.42 -0.33
CA VAL A 82 12.09 -13.00 -0.54
C VAL A 82 12.64 -12.19 0.63
N VAL A 83 13.32 -11.09 0.35
CA VAL A 83 13.86 -10.20 1.38
C VAL A 83 13.02 -8.93 1.43
N LEU A 84 12.29 -8.77 2.51
CA LEU A 84 11.50 -7.58 2.81
C LEU A 84 12.36 -6.63 3.65
N GLU A 85 12.48 -5.37 3.20
CA GLU A 85 13.19 -4.33 3.93
C GLU A 85 12.27 -3.63 4.94
N THR A 86 12.86 -2.82 5.82
CA THR A 86 12.10 -2.01 6.77
C THR A 86 11.04 -1.17 6.04
N PRO A 87 9.75 -1.30 6.41
CA PRO A 87 8.71 -0.51 5.79
C PRO A 87 8.89 0.98 6.12
N THR A 88 8.50 1.84 5.19
CA THR A 88 8.67 3.28 5.29
C THR A 88 7.36 4.00 5.05
N PHE A 89 6.97 4.89 5.96
CA PHE A 89 5.82 5.76 5.73
C PHE A 89 6.12 6.81 4.67
N ARG A 90 5.12 7.16 3.86
CA ARG A 90 5.22 8.22 2.83
C ARG A 90 5.58 9.57 3.44
N ARG A 91 5.07 9.87 4.63
CA ARG A 91 5.43 11.04 5.44
C ARG A 91 5.74 10.60 6.87
N SER A 92 6.53 11.40 7.57
CA SER A 92 6.82 11.13 8.98
C SER A 92 5.53 11.15 9.80
N THR A 93 5.27 10.06 10.53
CA THR A 93 4.14 9.93 11.46
C THR A 93 4.62 9.34 12.78
N GLN A 94 4.05 9.81 13.89
CA GLN A 94 4.31 9.26 15.23
C GLN A 94 3.13 8.45 15.78
N SER A 95 1.97 8.55 15.14
CA SER A 95 0.70 7.95 15.57
C SER A 95 0.49 6.53 15.05
N ILE A 96 1.40 6.02 14.22
CA ILE A 96 1.35 4.65 13.69
C ILE A 96 2.73 4.03 13.87
N ARG A 97 2.76 2.80 14.36
CA ARG A 97 3.96 2.02 14.59
C ARG A 97 3.84 0.67 13.92
N ILE A 98 4.97 0.14 13.49
CA ILE A 98 5.10 -1.22 12.98
C ILE A 98 5.74 -2.02 14.10
N THR A 99 5.08 -3.06 14.57
CA THR A 99 5.50 -3.82 15.75
C THR A 99 5.94 -5.24 15.41
N GLY A 100 6.50 -5.92 16.41
CA GLY A 100 6.76 -7.37 16.34
C GLY A 100 7.88 -7.85 15.41
N THR A 101 8.69 -6.96 14.81
CA THR A 101 9.61 -7.36 13.73
C THR A 101 10.99 -6.71 13.80
N SER A 102 12.03 -7.53 13.60
CA SER A 102 13.40 -7.08 13.31
C SER A 102 13.60 -7.11 11.80
N TRP A 103 13.87 -5.95 11.21
CA TRP A 103 14.10 -5.79 9.78
C TRP A 103 15.60 -5.79 9.44
N PRO A 104 16.01 -6.26 8.25
CA PRO A 104 15.19 -6.86 7.20
C PRO A 104 14.71 -8.28 7.54
N VAL A 105 13.63 -8.72 6.89
CA VAL A 105 13.05 -10.07 7.06
C VAL A 105 13.33 -10.90 5.81
N THR A 106 13.84 -12.13 6.00
CA THR A 106 13.97 -13.11 4.91
C THR A 106 12.84 -14.12 5.01
N LEU A 107 11.89 -14.04 4.08
CA LEU A 107 10.74 -14.93 3.98
C LEU A 107 11.08 -16.11 3.06
N GLN A 108 11.15 -17.32 3.64
CA GLN A 108 11.44 -18.55 2.88
C GLN A 108 10.27 -18.91 1.94
N PRO A 109 10.50 -19.71 0.88
CA PRO A 109 9.43 -20.22 0.02
C PRO A 109 8.30 -20.87 0.81
N GLU A 110 7.07 -20.65 0.37
CA GLU A 110 5.82 -21.17 0.96
C GLU A 110 5.59 -20.74 2.42
N LYS A 111 6.31 -19.73 2.91
CA LYS A 111 6.12 -19.18 4.25
C LYS A 111 5.33 -17.88 4.21
N THR A 112 4.66 -17.64 5.34
CA THR A 112 3.92 -16.43 5.63
C THR A 112 4.64 -15.65 6.71
N TRP A 113 4.56 -14.33 6.65
CA TRP A 113 5.05 -13.40 7.65
C TRP A 113 3.97 -12.40 8.01
N GLU A 114 3.85 -12.08 9.29
CA GLU A 114 2.88 -11.11 9.79
C GLU A 114 3.56 -9.75 9.98
N ILE A 115 2.94 -8.70 9.44
CA ILE A 115 3.37 -7.31 9.60
C ILE A 115 2.26 -6.61 10.37
N SER A 116 2.49 -6.36 11.66
CA SER A 116 1.51 -5.71 12.53
C SER A 116 1.69 -4.21 12.55
N PHE A 117 0.57 -3.51 12.44
CA PHE A 117 0.46 -2.07 12.54
C PHE A 117 -0.36 -1.74 13.78
N GLU A 118 0.11 -0.77 14.55
CA GLU A 118 -0.55 -0.27 15.76
C GLU A 118 -0.65 1.24 15.67
N SER A 119 -1.78 1.80 16.09
CA SER A 119 -1.97 3.24 16.23
C SER A 119 -2.22 3.64 17.68
N ASP A 120 -2.34 4.95 17.93
CA ASP A 120 -2.85 5.46 19.21
C ASP A 120 -4.24 4.86 19.53
N GLU A 121 -4.63 4.81 20.81
CA GLU A 121 -5.94 4.29 21.22
C GLU A 121 -7.08 5.11 20.61
N SER A 122 -7.93 4.47 19.81
CA SER A 122 -9.03 5.10 19.06
C SER A 122 -8.59 6.14 18.01
N PRO A 123 -7.84 5.74 16.98
CA PRO A 123 -7.54 6.69 15.92
C PRO A 123 -8.82 7.05 15.15
N SER A 124 -8.89 8.24 14.57
CA SER A 124 -10.03 8.64 13.74
C SER A 124 -9.62 9.66 12.70
N GLY A 125 -10.24 9.58 11.53
CA GLY A 125 -10.11 10.59 10.47
C GLY A 125 -8.69 10.74 9.90
N PHE A 126 -7.93 9.65 9.83
CA PHE A 126 -6.59 9.67 9.23
C PHE A 126 -6.48 8.72 8.04
N GLU A 127 -5.54 9.04 7.15
CA GLU A 127 -5.09 8.17 6.07
C GLU A 127 -3.58 8.35 5.88
N GLU A 128 -2.84 7.25 5.77
CA GLU A 128 -1.41 7.20 5.53
C GLU A 128 -1.06 6.09 4.53
N ILE A 129 0.09 6.20 3.87
CA ILE A 129 0.62 5.15 3.01
C ILE A 129 1.91 4.62 3.64
N VAL A 130 1.97 3.31 3.83
CA VAL A 130 3.22 2.60 4.12
C VAL A 130 3.72 1.91 2.86
N PHE A 131 4.99 2.10 2.56
CA PHE A 131 5.70 1.37 1.53
C PHE A 131 6.42 0.18 2.15
N LEU A 132 6.27 -0.99 1.55
CA LEU A 132 7.00 -2.21 1.86
C LEU A 132 8.01 -2.46 0.73
N PRO A 133 9.31 -2.12 0.92
CA PRO A 133 10.33 -2.37 -0.09
C PRO A 133 10.75 -3.84 -0.07
N ILE A 134 11.04 -4.38 -1.25
CA ILE A 134 11.54 -5.73 -1.46
C ILE A 134 12.88 -5.65 -2.16
N ALA A 135 13.91 -6.26 -1.57
CA ALA A 135 15.28 -6.21 -2.10
C ALA A 135 15.63 -7.40 -3.00
N SER A 136 15.03 -8.56 -2.76
CA SER A 136 15.36 -9.84 -3.40
C SER A 136 14.10 -10.72 -3.50
N PRO A 137 13.97 -11.58 -4.54
CA PRO A 137 14.92 -11.85 -5.63
C PRO A 137 14.97 -10.76 -6.70
N GLN A 138 13.95 -9.89 -6.73
CA GLN A 138 13.88 -8.75 -7.62
C GLN A 138 13.41 -7.55 -6.81
N ARG A 139 13.94 -6.37 -7.15
CA ARG A 139 13.50 -5.13 -6.52
C ARG A 139 12.03 -4.88 -6.86
N ASP A 140 11.25 -4.62 -5.82
CA ASP A 140 9.83 -4.30 -5.90
C ASP A 140 9.47 -3.41 -4.71
N ARG A 141 8.31 -2.78 -4.74
CA ARG A 141 7.76 -1.99 -3.65
C ARG A 141 6.25 -2.12 -3.66
N ARG A 142 5.67 -2.46 -2.53
CA ARG A 142 4.21 -2.49 -2.34
C ARG A 142 3.76 -1.32 -1.50
N ALA A 143 2.57 -0.80 -1.78
CA ALA A 143 1.96 0.27 -1.01
C ALA A 143 0.69 -0.24 -0.33
N ILE A 144 0.56 0.02 0.96
CA ILE A 144 -0.65 -0.28 1.74
C ILE A 144 -1.17 1.06 2.30
N THR A 145 -2.45 1.33 2.08
CA THR A 145 -3.17 2.46 2.67
C THR A 145 -3.59 2.07 4.08
N LEU A 146 -3.13 2.80 5.08
CA LEU A 146 -3.58 2.67 6.47
C LEU A 146 -4.57 3.80 6.74
N PHE A 147 -5.75 3.49 7.27
CA PHE A 147 -6.75 4.50 7.58
C PHE A 147 -7.48 4.19 8.87
N ALA A 148 -8.12 5.20 9.46
CA ALA A 148 -9.18 4.99 10.44
C ALA A 148 -10.36 5.89 10.10
N SER A 149 -11.55 5.29 10.10
CA SER A 149 -12.77 5.99 9.77
C SER A 149 -13.07 7.09 10.80
N PRO A 150 -13.70 8.21 10.40
CA PRO A 150 -14.26 9.15 11.36
C PRO A 150 -15.27 8.43 12.26
N LYS A 151 -15.33 8.82 13.54
CA LYS A 151 -16.37 8.36 14.47
C LYS A 151 -17.71 9.02 14.18
#